data_AF-A0AAP3M3R8-F1
#
_entry.id   AF-A0AAP3M3R8-F1
#
_cell.length_a   1.000
_cell.length_b   1.000
_cell.length_c   1.000
_cell.angle_alpha   90.00
_cell.angle_beta   90.00
_cell.angle_gamma   90.00
#
_symmetry.space_group_name_H-M   'P 1'
#
loop_
_entity.id
_entity.type
_entity.pdbx_description
1 polymer ?
#
loop_
_entity_poly.entity_id
_entity_poly.type
_entity_poly.pdbx_seq_one_letter_code
_entity_poly.pdbx_strand_id
1 'polypeptide(L)'
;MLYNRVISETKDKQEKLSFRNREFFRKFVTYTSYIAKNKDQDILEKRMLEILDDIIAAQEDGLDADEYFGKDPEKIAQEIVEITPRKGFLTSNGIYGAVAMVFLIHGFQFSNLDVGNAIILAVLGYWLTIYGNHVVSGMIYNKKGVELARNDLKLAGLLLAFIVVIAVGVLVKTPFIIAKNDWINWLFNGILCMLLIWNVWRSLYIKKKK
;
A
#
# COMPACT_ATOMS: atom_id res chain seq x y z
N MET A 1 7.21 -6.88 -8.18
CA MET A 1 5.90 -6.82 -8.87
C MET A 1 5.97 -5.96 -10.12
N LEU A 2 6.49 -4.72 -10.06
CA LEU A 2 6.61 -3.83 -11.24
C LEU A 2 7.49 -4.40 -12.37
N TYR A 3 8.74 -4.79 -12.07
CA TYR A 3 9.66 -5.37 -13.06
C TYR A 3 9.04 -6.51 -13.90
N ASN A 4 8.53 -7.55 -13.24
CA ASN A 4 7.95 -8.72 -13.95
C ASN A 4 6.78 -8.33 -14.85
N ARG A 5 5.96 -7.37 -14.42
CA ARG A 5 4.80 -6.90 -15.17
C ARG A 5 5.24 -6.19 -16.45
N VAL A 6 6.11 -5.20 -16.33
CA VAL A 6 6.64 -4.42 -17.45
C VAL A 6 7.37 -5.32 -18.45
N ILE A 7 8.23 -6.23 -17.97
CA ILE A 7 8.94 -7.18 -18.84
C ILE A 7 7.97 -8.12 -19.58
N SER A 8 6.88 -8.53 -18.94
CA SER A 8 5.88 -9.41 -19.57
C SER A 8 5.02 -8.68 -20.60
N GLU A 9 4.58 -7.45 -20.31
CA GLU A 9 3.71 -6.66 -21.20
C GLU A 9 4.46 -6.13 -22.43
N THR A 10 5.77 -5.97 -22.33
CA THR A 10 6.61 -5.41 -23.40
C THR A 10 7.35 -6.47 -24.22
N LYS A 11 7.07 -7.76 -24.01
CA LYS A 11 7.84 -8.86 -24.64
C LYS A 11 7.96 -8.67 -26.16
N ASP A 12 6.83 -8.46 -26.84
CA ASP A 12 6.79 -8.34 -28.31
C ASP A 12 7.53 -7.09 -28.83
N LYS A 13 7.54 -6.01 -28.05
CA LYS A 13 8.28 -4.78 -28.37
C LYS A 13 9.78 -4.94 -28.12
N GLN A 14 10.17 -5.60 -27.03
CA GLN A 14 11.58 -5.89 -26.73
C GLN A 14 12.24 -6.76 -27.79
N GLU A 15 11.48 -7.67 -28.41
CA GLU A 15 11.99 -8.54 -29.48
C GLU A 15 12.45 -7.75 -30.73
N LYS A 16 11.89 -6.56 -30.95
CA LYS A 16 12.23 -5.65 -32.07
C LYS A 16 13.45 -4.77 -31.80
N LEU A 17 13.92 -4.71 -30.55
CA LEU A 17 15.08 -3.90 -30.19
C LEU A 17 16.39 -4.57 -30.59
N SER A 18 17.36 -3.74 -30.96
CA SER A 18 18.77 -4.09 -31.04
C SER A 18 19.24 -4.63 -29.68
N PHE A 19 20.34 -5.40 -29.68
CA PHE A 19 20.90 -5.94 -28.45
C PHE A 19 21.22 -4.83 -27.44
N ARG A 20 21.80 -3.71 -27.90
CA ARG A 20 22.19 -2.58 -27.06
C ARG A 20 20.97 -1.87 -26.46
N ASN A 21 19.95 -1.59 -27.27
CA ASN A 21 18.71 -0.96 -26.82
C ASN A 21 17.91 -1.85 -25.88
N ARG A 22 17.92 -3.17 -26.11
CA ARG A 22 17.30 -4.14 -25.20
C ARG A 22 17.99 -4.18 -23.84
N GLU A 23 19.32 -4.19 -23.82
CA GLU A 23 20.10 -4.14 -22.57
C GLU A 23 19.87 -2.82 -21.83
N PHE A 24 19.86 -1.70 -22.54
CA PHE A 24 19.55 -0.38 -21.99
C PHE A 24 18.18 -0.38 -21.29
N PHE A 25 17.14 -0.83 -22.01
CA PHE A 25 15.78 -0.90 -21.47
C PHE A 25 15.68 -1.81 -20.24
N ARG A 26 16.31 -2.99 -20.28
CA ARG A 26 16.30 -3.92 -19.14
C ARG A 26 16.96 -3.34 -17.90
N LYS A 27 18.11 -2.66 -18.06
CA LYS A 27 18.78 -1.98 -16.94
C LYS A 27 17.92 -0.86 -16.37
N PHE A 28 17.30 -0.06 -17.23
CA PHE A 28 16.37 1.00 -16.84
C PHE A 28 15.18 0.44 -16.02
N VAL A 29 14.49 -0.60 -16.52
CA VAL A 29 13.34 -1.22 -15.82
C VAL A 29 13.78 -1.85 -14.50
N THR A 30 14.95 -2.48 -14.45
CA THR A 30 15.53 -3.07 -13.24
C THR A 30 15.78 -2.01 -12.18
N TYR A 31 16.53 -0.95 -12.53
CA TYR A 31 16.91 0.10 -11.59
C TYR A 31 15.70 0.88 -11.10
N THR A 32 14.81 1.28 -12.01
CA THR A 32 13.57 1.98 -11.65
C THR A 32 12.73 1.14 -10.70
N SER A 33 12.54 -0.17 -10.98
CA SER A 33 11.80 -1.06 -10.09
C SER A 33 12.43 -1.21 -8.72
N TYR A 34 13.76 -1.12 -8.63
CA TYR A 34 14.50 -1.21 -7.37
C TYR A 34 14.29 0.03 -6.50
N ILE A 35 14.41 1.23 -7.07
CA ILE A 35 14.35 2.49 -6.31
C ILE A 35 12.92 3.00 -6.08
N ALA A 36 11.93 2.55 -6.86
CA ALA A 36 10.60 3.14 -6.88
C ALA A 36 9.58 2.52 -5.90
N LYS A 37 10.03 1.85 -4.83
CA LYS A 37 9.15 1.07 -3.91
C LYS A 37 7.96 1.86 -3.32
N ASN A 38 8.14 3.16 -3.09
CA ASN A 38 7.13 4.03 -2.45
C ASN A 38 6.36 4.92 -3.45
N LYS A 39 6.56 4.70 -4.74
CA LYS A 39 6.01 5.52 -5.82
C LYS A 39 4.77 4.86 -6.41
N ASP A 40 3.98 5.66 -7.13
CA ASP A 40 2.80 5.15 -7.83
C ASP A 40 3.20 4.21 -8.98
N GLN A 41 2.97 2.91 -8.78
CA GLN A 41 3.47 1.86 -9.66
C GLN A 41 2.80 1.91 -11.04
N ASP A 42 1.54 2.33 -11.11
CA ASP A 42 0.77 2.35 -12.37
C ASP A 42 1.23 3.54 -13.24
N ILE A 43 1.60 4.66 -12.61
CA ILE A 43 2.24 5.80 -13.30
C ILE A 43 3.62 5.40 -13.81
N LEU A 44 4.42 4.72 -12.99
CA LEU A 44 5.77 4.28 -13.39
C LEU A 44 5.75 3.29 -14.55
N GLU A 45 4.84 2.32 -14.49
CA GLU A 45 4.63 1.39 -15.58
C GLU A 45 4.35 2.13 -16.89
N LYS A 46 3.39 3.07 -16.88
CA LYS A 46 3.09 3.88 -18.07
C LYS A 46 4.32 4.64 -18.59
N ARG A 47 5.09 5.27 -17.70
CA ARG A 47 6.33 5.97 -18.07
C ARG A 47 7.40 5.04 -18.64
N MET A 48 7.51 3.82 -18.13
CA MET A 48 8.44 2.83 -18.68
C MET A 48 8.04 2.37 -20.09
N LEU A 49 6.73 2.24 -20.35
CA LEU A 49 6.22 1.92 -21.67
C LEU A 49 6.46 3.08 -22.67
N GLU A 50 6.28 4.32 -22.23
CA GLU A 50 6.61 5.52 -23.02
C GLU A 50 8.11 5.55 -23.39
N ILE A 51 9.00 5.32 -22.42
CA ILE A 51 10.46 5.21 -22.68
C ILE A 51 10.79 4.09 -23.67
N LEU A 52 10.09 2.95 -23.60
CA LEU A 52 10.30 1.88 -24.57
C LEU A 52 9.92 2.31 -25.99
N ASP A 53 8.82 3.04 -26.14
CA ASP A 53 8.38 3.55 -27.43
C ASP A 53 9.35 4.61 -27.98
N ASP A 54 9.88 5.48 -27.12
CA ASP A 54 10.94 6.42 -27.48
C ASP A 54 12.23 5.71 -27.94
N ILE A 55 12.61 4.62 -27.28
CA ILE A 55 13.76 3.79 -27.70
C ILE A 55 13.52 3.18 -29.09
N ILE A 56 12.30 2.70 -29.36
CA ILE A 56 11.95 2.12 -30.67
C ILE A 56 12.03 3.19 -31.75
N ALA A 57 11.46 4.37 -31.50
CA ALA A 57 11.50 5.48 -32.45
C ALA A 57 12.95 5.94 -32.73
N ALA A 58 13.77 6.10 -31.68
CA ALA A 58 15.18 6.43 -31.83
C ALA A 58 15.94 5.40 -32.67
N GLN A 59 15.66 4.12 -32.45
CA GLN A 59 16.27 3.04 -33.22
C GLN A 59 15.84 3.05 -34.69
N GLU A 60 14.58 3.38 -34.99
CA GLU A 60 14.09 3.55 -36.36
C GLU A 60 14.81 4.71 -37.07
N ASP A 61 15.20 5.74 -36.32
CA ASP A 61 16.04 6.86 -36.79
C ASP A 61 17.56 6.53 -36.81
N GLY A 62 17.93 5.29 -36.46
CA GLY A 62 19.32 4.81 -36.48
C GLY A 62 20.17 5.22 -35.26
N LEU A 63 19.53 5.69 -34.18
CA LEU A 63 20.19 6.07 -32.93
C LEU A 63 20.06 4.94 -31.88
N ASP A 64 21.14 4.69 -31.14
CA ASP A 64 21.06 3.89 -29.92
C ASP A 64 20.43 4.72 -28.78
N ALA A 65 19.82 4.06 -27.81
CA ALA A 65 19.10 4.70 -26.70
C ALA A 65 19.99 5.63 -25.88
N ASP A 66 21.24 5.24 -25.63
CA ASP A 66 22.19 6.08 -24.90
C ASP A 66 22.62 7.33 -25.70
N GLU A 67 22.58 7.27 -27.03
CA GLU A 67 22.80 8.42 -27.90
C GLU A 67 21.59 9.35 -27.91
N TYR A 68 20.38 8.80 -28.04
CA TYR A 68 19.13 9.57 -28.06
C TYR A 68 18.87 10.28 -26.72
N PHE A 69 18.98 9.57 -25.61
CA PHE A 69 18.74 10.16 -24.29
C PHE A 69 19.95 10.94 -23.75
N GLY A 70 21.15 10.71 -24.30
CA GLY A 70 22.40 11.29 -23.80
C GLY A 70 22.70 10.94 -22.34
N LYS A 71 22.07 9.88 -21.82
CA LYS A 71 22.10 9.49 -20.40
C LYS A 71 22.16 7.97 -20.27
N ASP A 72 22.82 7.52 -19.21
CA ASP A 72 22.76 6.12 -18.80
C ASP A 72 21.35 5.76 -18.29
N PRO A 73 20.97 4.47 -18.31
CA PRO A 73 19.64 4.05 -17.90
C PRO A 73 19.34 4.29 -16.41
N GLU A 74 20.35 4.47 -15.56
CA GLU A 74 20.17 4.73 -14.13
C GLU A 74 19.74 6.17 -13.86
N LYS A 75 20.30 7.15 -14.58
CA LYS A 75 19.91 8.55 -14.50
C LYS A 75 18.47 8.76 -14.95
N ILE A 76 18.07 8.15 -16.06
CA ILE A 76 16.68 8.22 -16.54
C ILE A 76 15.73 7.63 -15.50
N ALA A 77 16.10 6.49 -14.93
CA ALA A 77 15.35 5.86 -13.86
C ALA A 77 15.22 6.77 -12.63
N GLN A 78 16.29 7.46 -12.21
CA GLN A 78 16.24 8.44 -11.10
C GLN A 78 15.27 9.58 -11.42
N GLU A 79 15.39 10.20 -12.59
CA GLU A 79 14.56 11.34 -13.00
C GLU A 79 13.07 10.98 -13.01
N ILE A 80 12.71 9.87 -13.64
CA ILE A 80 11.32 9.40 -13.70
C ILE A 80 10.79 9.09 -12.30
N VAL A 81 11.61 8.49 -11.43
CA VAL A 81 11.22 8.15 -10.06
C VAL A 81 11.04 9.40 -9.22
N GLU A 82 11.91 10.40 -9.37
CA GLU A 82 11.82 11.66 -8.63
C GLU A 82 10.52 12.39 -8.92
N ILE A 83 10.16 12.55 -10.20
CA ILE A 83 8.93 13.25 -10.63
C ILE A 83 7.65 12.44 -10.36
N THR A 84 7.76 11.12 -10.20
CA THR A 84 6.57 10.29 -9.94
C THR A 84 6.01 10.58 -8.54
N PRO A 85 4.70 10.82 -8.39
CA PRO A 85 4.10 11.00 -7.08
C PRO A 85 4.18 9.70 -6.26
N ARG A 86 4.22 9.83 -4.94
CA ARG A 86 4.06 8.66 -4.06
C ARG A 86 2.64 8.09 -4.24
N LYS A 87 2.51 6.76 -4.20
CA LYS A 87 1.19 6.12 -4.05
C LYS A 87 0.65 6.63 -2.71
N GLY A 88 -0.56 7.19 -2.73
CA GLY A 88 -1.14 7.82 -1.55
C GLY A 88 -1.27 6.79 -0.43
N PHE A 89 -0.31 6.75 0.50
CA PHE A 89 -0.35 5.93 1.70
C PHE A 89 -1.57 6.26 2.59
N LEU A 90 -2.19 7.41 2.34
CA LEU A 90 -3.26 8.02 3.13
C LEU A 90 -4.69 7.57 2.79
N THR A 91 -4.92 6.77 1.73
CA THR A 91 -6.27 6.20 1.49
C THR A 91 -6.54 4.93 2.30
N SER A 92 -5.50 4.25 2.82
CA SER A 92 -5.67 3.01 3.58
C SER A 92 -5.65 3.24 5.10
N ASN A 93 -4.75 4.09 5.62
CA ASN A 93 -4.67 4.37 7.07
C ASN A 93 -5.87 5.12 7.66
N GLY A 94 -6.60 5.91 6.85
CA GLY A 94 -7.83 6.56 7.31
C GLY A 94 -8.93 5.55 7.62
N ILE A 95 -9.00 4.46 6.85
CA ILE A 95 -9.94 3.36 7.06
C ILE A 95 -9.49 2.52 8.27
N TYR A 96 -8.18 2.30 8.46
CA TYR A 96 -7.66 1.57 9.64
C TYR A 96 -7.84 2.34 10.94
N GLY A 97 -7.61 3.65 10.92
CA GLY A 97 -7.97 4.54 12.02
C GLY A 97 -9.48 4.50 12.29
N ALA A 98 -10.31 4.50 11.24
CA ALA A 98 -11.76 4.48 11.42
C ALA A 98 -12.29 3.16 11.99
N VAL A 99 -11.79 2.01 11.53
CA VAL A 99 -12.16 0.70 12.05
C VAL A 99 -11.68 0.54 13.49
N ALA A 100 -10.44 0.94 13.82
CA ALA A 100 -9.94 0.94 15.20
C ALA A 100 -10.77 1.85 16.12
N MET A 101 -11.21 3.02 15.64
CA MET A 101 -12.10 3.91 16.39
C MET A 101 -13.49 3.28 16.62
N VAL A 102 -14.06 2.56 15.66
CA VAL A 102 -15.34 1.85 15.85
C VAL A 102 -15.23 0.80 16.96
N PHE A 103 -14.13 0.06 17.05
CA PHE A 103 -13.91 -0.90 18.14
C PHE A 103 -13.71 -0.22 19.50
N LEU A 104 -13.04 0.94 19.54
CA LEU A 104 -12.91 1.75 20.76
C LEU A 104 -14.25 2.34 21.23
N ILE A 105 -15.10 2.76 20.30
CA ILE A 105 -16.45 3.27 20.59
C ILE A 105 -17.33 2.16 21.19
N HIS A 106 -17.30 0.95 20.63
CA HIS A 106 -18.12 -0.17 21.13
C HIS A 106 -17.62 -0.70 22.48
N GLY A 107 -16.31 -0.75 22.73
CA GLY A 107 -15.76 -1.18 24.03
C GLY A 107 -16.22 -0.33 25.22
N PHE A 108 -16.57 0.93 24.98
CA PHE A 108 -16.95 1.88 26.03
C PHE A 108 -18.44 1.87 26.39
N GLN A 109 -19.30 1.26 25.56
CA GLN A 109 -20.75 1.26 25.76
C GLN A 109 -21.21 0.26 26.84
N PHE A 110 -20.43 -0.79 27.12
CA PHE A 110 -20.91 -1.95 27.89
C PHE A 110 -20.41 -2.07 29.33
N SER A 111 -19.33 -1.37 29.75
CA SER A 111 -18.78 -1.48 31.12
C SER A 111 -17.82 -0.34 31.50
N ASN A 112 -17.23 -0.39 32.71
CA ASN A 112 -16.08 0.45 33.07
C ASN A 112 -14.97 0.27 32.02
N LEU A 113 -14.33 1.37 31.61
CA LEU A 113 -13.31 1.33 30.57
C LEU A 113 -12.00 0.85 31.16
N ASP A 114 -11.62 -0.36 30.80
CA ASP A 114 -10.24 -0.82 30.94
C ASP A 114 -9.40 -0.16 29.83
N VAL A 115 -8.82 0.99 30.14
CA VAL A 115 -8.04 1.82 29.21
C VAL A 115 -6.81 1.06 28.73
N GLY A 116 -6.19 0.27 29.60
CA GLY A 116 -5.03 -0.53 29.23
C GLY A 116 -5.39 -1.60 28.21
N ASN A 117 -6.49 -2.33 28.42
CA ASN A 117 -6.99 -3.30 27.46
C ASN A 117 -7.42 -2.62 26.14
N ALA A 118 -8.06 -1.45 26.20
CA ALA A 118 -8.43 -0.67 25.02
C ALA A 118 -7.21 -0.27 24.18
N ILE A 119 -6.11 0.16 24.81
CA ILE A 119 -4.84 0.49 24.12
C ILE A 119 -4.23 -0.76 23.50
N ILE A 120 -4.20 -1.88 24.22
CA ILE A 120 -3.69 -3.17 23.71
C ILE A 120 -4.48 -3.58 22.46
N LEU A 121 -5.81 -3.53 22.52
CA LEU A 121 -6.68 -3.84 21.38
C LEU A 121 -6.48 -2.88 20.20
N ALA A 122 -6.25 -1.59 20.45
CA ALA A 122 -5.97 -0.62 19.41
C ALA A 122 -4.66 -0.92 18.67
N VAL A 123 -3.60 -1.26 19.41
CA VAL A 123 -2.29 -1.62 18.83
C VAL A 123 -2.39 -2.93 18.05
N LEU A 124 -3.02 -3.96 18.63
CA LEU A 124 -3.21 -5.25 17.96
C LEU A 124 -4.09 -5.12 16.71
N GLY A 125 -5.18 -4.36 16.80
CA GLY A 125 -6.06 -4.06 15.68
C GLY A 125 -5.34 -3.31 14.55
N TYR A 126 -4.48 -2.34 14.89
CA TYR A 126 -3.66 -1.64 13.90
C TYR A 126 -2.78 -2.61 13.09
N TRP A 127 -2.02 -3.47 13.78
CA TRP A 127 -1.18 -4.48 13.14
C TRP A 127 -1.98 -5.51 12.34
N LEU A 128 -3.11 -5.97 12.88
CA LEU A 128 -4.01 -6.89 12.20
C LEU A 128 -4.49 -6.29 10.87
N THR A 129 -4.76 -4.99 10.83
CA THR A 129 -5.26 -4.38 9.60
C THR A 129 -4.16 -4.13 8.58
N ILE A 130 -2.92 -3.83 8.99
CA ILE A 130 -1.75 -3.87 8.09
C ILE A 130 -1.60 -5.26 7.47
N TYR A 131 -1.67 -6.29 8.30
CA TYR A 131 -1.55 -7.68 7.84
C TYR A 131 -2.68 -8.07 6.88
N GLY A 132 -3.93 -7.77 7.22
CA GLY A 132 -5.10 -8.04 6.37
C GLY A 132 -4.99 -7.36 5.01
N ASN A 133 -4.48 -6.14 4.96
CA ASN A 133 -4.21 -5.44 3.71
C ASN A 133 -3.20 -6.14 2.82
N HIS A 134 -2.10 -6.61 3.42
CA HIS A 134 -1.08 -7.33 2.68
C HIS A 134 -1.65 -8.63 2.10
N VAL A 135 -2.52 -9.32 2.84
CA VAL A 135 -3.23 -10.52 2.37
C VAL A 135 -4.18 -10.19 1.21
N VAL A 136 -5.08 -9.22 1.37
CA VAL A 136 -6.06 -8.82 0.34
C VAL A 136 -5.38 -8.31 -0.93
N SER A 137 -4.38 -7.44 -0.80
CA SER A 137 -3.61 -6.96 -1.95
C SER A 137 -2.91 -8.12 -2.68
N GLY A 138 -2.35 -9.07 -1.94
CA GLY A 138 -1.71 -10.24 -2.54
C GLY A 138 -2.65 -11.14 -3.35
N MET A 139 -3.94 -11.17 -3.02
CA MET A 139 -4.95 -11.96 -3.74
C MET A 139 -5.43 -11.27 -5.03
N ILE A 140 -5.60 -9.95 -5.02
CA ILE A 140 -6.07 -9.19 -6.20
C ILE A 140 -5.07 -9.27 -7.36
N TYR A 141 -3.76 -9.31 -7.04
CA TYR A 141 -2.71 -9.22 -8.05
C TYR A 141 -2.18 -10.57 -8.58
N ASN A 142 -2.57 -11.72 -8.01
CA ASN A 142 -1.98 -13.02 -8.33
C ASN A 142 -3.04 -14.05 -8.78
N LYS A 143 -3.08 -14.37 -10.09
CA LYS A 143 -4.12 -15.21 -10.74
C LYS A 143 -3.69 -16.66 -11.11
N LYS A 144 -2.79 -17.34 -10.38
CA LYS A 144 -2.37 -18.73 -10.72
C LYS A 144 -2.70 -19.77 -9.65
N GLY A 145 -3.15 -20.96 -10.08
CA GLY A 145 -3.79 -21.98 -9.23
C GLY A 145 -2.97 -22.56 -8.05
N VAL A 146 -1.65 -22.65 -8.15
CA VAL A 146 -0.78 -23.07 -7.01
C VAL A 146 -0.74 -22.01 -5.89
N GLU A 147 -1.06 -20.76 -6.22
CA GLU A 147 -1.12 -19.67 -5.23
C GLU A 147 -2.47 -19.60 -4.49
N LEU A 148 -3.48 -20.37 -4.92
CA LEU A 148 -4.79 -20.40 -4.27
C LEU A 148 -4.68 -21.00 -2.86
N ALA A 149 -4.07 -22.17 -2.72
CA ALA A 149 -3.82 -22.81 -1.41
C ALA A 149 -2.92 -21.95 -0.49
N ARG A 150 -1.97 -21.20 -1.06
CA ARG A 150 -1.12 -20.26 -0.31
C ARG A 150 -1.92 -19.04 0.18
N ASN A 151 -2.88 -18.59 -0.61
CA ASN A 151 -3.77 -17.50 -0.23
C ASN A 151 -4.79 -17.94 0.83
N ASP A 152 -5.30 -19.17 0.75
CA ASP A 152 -6.17 -19.77 1.76
C ASP A 152 -5.47 -19.88 3.13
N LEU A 153 -4.19 -20.27 3.15
CA LEU A 153 -3.40 -20.30 4.38
C LEU A 153 -3.22 -18.89 4.99
N LYS A 154 -3.00 -17.87 4.15
CA LYS A 154 -2.89 -16.47 4.60
C LYS A 154 -4.22 -15.95 5.17
N LEU A 155 -5.35 -16.31 4.55
CA LEU A 155 -6.69 -16.03 5.04
C LEU A 155 -6.98 -16.71 6.37
N ALA A 156 -6.64 -18.00 6.49
CA ALA A 156 -6.77 -18.75 7.74
C ALA A 156 -5.93 -18.10 8.86
N GLY A 157 -4.70 -17.69 8.55
CA GLY A 157 -3.85 -16.94 9.49
C GLY A 157 -4.45 -15.58 9.91
N LEU A 158 -5.12 -14.87 9.00
CA LEU A 158 -5.82 -13.62 9.31
C LEU A 158 -7.01 -13.84 10.24
N LEU A 159 -7.81 -14.89 9.99
CA LEU A 159 -8.93 -15.28 10.84
C LEU A 159 -8.45 -15.68 12.24
N LEU A 160 -7.38 -16.48 12.32
CA LEU A 160 -6.79 -16.88 13.59
C LEU A 160 -6.26 -15.67 14.37
N ALA A 161 -5.58 -14.73 13.70
CA ALA A 161 -5.13 -13.49 14.33
C ALA A 161 -6.29 -12.64 14.85
N PHE A 162 -7.41 -12.55 14.11
CA PHE A 162 -8.61 -11.85 14.58
C PHE A 162 -9.22 -12.51 15.84
N ILE A 163 -9.29 -13.84 15.87
CA ILE A 163 -9.73 -14.59 17.06
C ILE A 163 -8.81 -14.31 18.26
N VAL A 164 -7.49 -14.26 18.05
CA VAL A 164 -6.53 -13.93 19.10
C VAL A 164 -6.76 -12.51 19.64
N VAL A 165 -7.03 -11.52 18.78
CA VAL A 165 -7.34 -10.14 19.23
C VAL A 165 -8.60 -10.11 20.10
N ILE A 166 -9.67 -10.81 19.69
CA ILE A 166 -10.89 -10.93 20.51
C ILE A 166 -10.59 -11.62 21.84
N ALA A 167 -9.85 -12.73 21.82
CA ALA A 167 -9.48 -13.47 23.03
C ALA A 167 -8.67 -12.60 23.99
N VAL A 168 -7.71 -11.82 23.50
CA VAL A 168 -6.95 -10.85 24.30
C VAL A 168 -7.90 -9.83 24.93
N GLY A 169 -8.85 -9.28 24.15
CA GLY A 169 -9.81 -8.29 24.67
C GLY A 169 -10.71 -8.81 25.80
N VAL A 170 -11.02 -10.10 25.80
CA VAL A 170 -11.86 -10.72 26.85
C VAL A 170 -11.03 -11.20 28.04
N LEU A 171 -9.84 -11.76 27.79
CA LEU A 171 -9.03 -12.44 28.80
C LEU A 171 -8.04 -11.51 29.52
N VAL A 172 -7.54 -10.48 28.85
CA VAL A 172 -6.57 -9.54 29.42
C VAL A 172 -7.31 -8.40 30.09
N LYS A 173 -7.24 -8.36 31.42
CA LYS A 173 -7.69 -7.22 32.22
C LYS A 173 -6.47 -6.47 32.75
N THR A 174 -6.57 -5.15 32.81
CA THR A 174 -5.52 -4.28 33.31
C THR A 174 -6.03 -3.46 34.50
N PRO A 175 -5.12 -2.96 35.36
CA PRO A 175 -5.52 -2.14 36.51
C PRO A 175 -6.00 -0.73 36.13
N PHE A 176 -5.86 -0.32 34.86
CA PHE A 176 -6.23 1.02 34.39
C PHE A 176 -7.72 1.11 34.05
N ILE A 177 -8.56 1.01 35.07
CA ILE A 177 -10.02 1.03 34.93
C ILE A 177 -10.54 2.44 35.23
N ILE A 178 -11.15 3.08 34.23
CA ILE A 178 -11.93 4.31 34.41
C ILE A 178 -13.38 3.90 34.65
N ALA A 179 -13.90 4.30 35.81
CA ALA A 179 -15.31 4.11 36.15
C ALA A 179 -16.19 4.80 35.11
N LYS A 180 -17.27 4.14 34.70
CA LYS A 180 -18.24 4.70 33.75
C LYS A 180 -18.72 6.06 34.26
N ASN A 181 -18.61 7.07 33.41
CA ASN A 181 -19.18 8.37 33.67
C ASN A 181 -19.76 8.93 32.38
N ASP A 182 -21.05 9.25 32.38
CA ASP A 182 -21.78 9.62 31.18
C ASP A 182 -21.15 10.86 30.49
N TRP A 183 -20.65 11.85 31.25
CA TRP A 183 -20.00 13.02 30.63
C TRP A 183 -18.65 12.68 29.99
N ILE A 184 -17.86 11.78 30.59
CA ILE A 184 -16.59 11.29 30.02
C ILE A 184 -16.90 10.48 28.75
N ASN A 185 -17.99 9.72 28.76
CA ASN A 185 -18.49 8.97 27.61
C ASN A 185 -18.83 9.89 26.44
N TRP A 186 -19.59 10.96 26.67
CA TRP A 186 -19.91 11.93 25.63
C TRP A 186 -18.68 12.66 25.09
N LEU A 187 -17.77 13.10 25.98
CA LEU A 187 -16.55 13.80 25.60
C LEU A 187 -15.63 12.93 24.73
N PHE A 188 -15.37 11.69 25.15
CA PHE A 188 -14.49 10.77 24.44
C PHE A 188 -15.05 10.37 23.08
N ASN A 189 -16.35 10.04 23.00
CA ASN A 189 -17.00 9.73 21.73
C ASN A 189 -17.03 10.95 20.79
N GLY A 190 -17.22 12.16 21.33
CA GLY A 190 -17.14 13.40 20.57
C GLY A 190 -15.76 13.61 19.94
N ILE A 191 -14.68 13.42 20.71
CA ILE A 191 -13.29 13.50 20.22
C ILE A 191 -13.04 12.46 19.11
N LEU A 192 -13.50 11.22 19.30
CA LEU A 192 -13.37 10.17 18.30
C LEU A 192 -14.10 10.50 17.00
N CYS A 193 -15.34 10.98 17.09
CA CYS A 193 -16.11 11.44 15.92
C CYS A 193 -15.39 12.59 15.19
N MET A 194 -14.82 13.54 15.90
CA MET A 194 -14.03 14.63 15.29
C MET A 194 -12.79 14.10 14.56
N LEU A 195 -12.07 13.15 15.16
CA LEU A 195 -10.91 12.52 14.52
C LEU A 195 -11.30 11.67 13.30
N LEU A 196 -12.45 11.00 13.32
CA LEU A 196 -13.01 10.28 12.17
C LEU A 196 -13.31 11.24 11.02
N ILE A 197 -14.05 12.31 11.31
CA ILE A 197 -14.42 13.34 10.32
C ILE A 197 -13.17 13.98 9.73
N TRP A 198 -12.19 14.32 10.56
CA TRP A 198 -10.90 14.86 10.12
C TRP A 198 -10.15 13.90 9.17
N ASN A 199 -10.09 12.62 9.52
CA ASN A 199 -9.42 11.61 8.68
C ASN A 199 -10.14 11.40 7.34
N VAL A 200 -11.47 11.33 7.34
CA VAL A 200 -12.27 11.21 6.11
C VAL A 200 -12.08 12.46 5.25
N TRP A 201 -12.22 13.66 5.82
CA TRP A 201 -12.08 14.92 5.10
C TRP A 201 -10.68 15.09 4.49
N ARG A 202 -9.63 14.78 5.26
CA ARG A 202 -8.24 14.77 4.77
C ARG A 202 -8.05 13.78 3.61
N SER A 203 -8.65 12.60 3.67
CA SER A 203 -8.55 11.60 2.60
C SER A 203 -9.23 12.06 1.29
N LEU A 204 -10.35 12.79 1.41
CA LEU A 204 -11.09 13.34 0.28
C LEU A 204 -10.39 14.58 -0.31
N TYR A 205 -9.84 15.45 0.54
CA TYR A 205 -9.14 16.67 0.11
C TYR A 205 -7.85 16.36 -0.66
N ILE A 206 -7.11 15.32 -0.26
CA ILE A 206 -5.90 14.88 -0.95
C ILE A 206 -6.22 14.28 -2.33
N LYS A 207 -7.42 13.68 -2.51
CA LYS A 207 -7.88 13.20 -3.83
C LYS A 207 -8.21 14.34 -4.81
N LYS A 208 -8.59 15.53 -4.33
CA LYS A 208 -8.91 16.69 -5.19
C LYS A 208 -7.69 17.47 -5.69
N LYS A 209 -6.51 17.24 -5.12
CA LYS A 209 -5.24 17.91 -5.50
C LYS A 209 -4.32 17.05 -6.39
N LYS A 210 -4.72 15.83 -6.72
CA LYS A 210 -4.08 15.01 -7.76
C LYS A 210 -4.94 15.08 -9.02
#